data_AF-A0AAV8WWK5-F1
#
_entry.id   AF-A0AAV8WWK5-F1
#
_cell.length_a   1.000
_cell.length_b   1.000
_cell.length_c   1.000
_cell.angle_alpha   90.00
_cell.angle_beta   90.00
_cell.angle_gamma   90.00
#
_symmetry.space_group_name_H-M   'P 1'
#
loop_
_entity.id
_entity.type
_entity.pdbx_description
1 polymer ?
#
loop_
_entity_poly.entity_id
_entity_poly.type
_entity_poly.pdbx_seq_one_letter_code
_entity_poly.pdbx_strand_id
1 'polypeptide(L)'
;MINFSATSTAINHYGNTHCIVYPYGEVIWVPPAQFTVLCNFNLKYWPFDTQECYMKFGSWTYSGDQIDLMNYNNDTEVPLDLLISNSEWAITKATQEKVITYYPCCKEPYPDVTINLTLARISPSYNVIIVTPAFVIIVLILINFWLPPQAGEKILINASTAIIICLFMLYFTQKMPVMGTHTPLIVLFYSSCLYIVSFSMIGSVVVMALSRTKHSTALPWIVKQPLTGIIGKLLGLNSYIQQSTMTSHRVTAEEMRDHQVTDFDDINSGEEHHIIRSSLSPTKPSIQQDWILLAAAIDRISFIFYCLLFSILAIVYSV
;
A
#
# COMPACT_ATOMS: atom_id res chain seq x y z
N MET A 1 12.74 -17.03 -25.81
CA MET A 1 14.17 -17.40 -25.76
C MET A 1 14.90 -16.19 -25.17
N ILE A 2 15.04 -16.15 -23.84
CA ILE A 2 15.68 -15.01 -23.15
C ILE A 2 17.16 -15.36 -23.07
N ASN A 3 17.98 -14.67 -23.86
CA ASN A 3 19.43 -14.86 -23.89
C ASN A 3 20.05 -14.35 -22.59
N PHE A 4 20.62 -15.24 -21.78
CA PHE A 4 21.45 -14.93 -20.61
C PHE A 4 22.88 -14.53 -21.05
N SER A 5 23.01 -13.66 -22.05
CA SER A 5 24.32 -13.17 -22.46
C SER A 5 24.69 -11.96 -21.62
N ALA A 6 25.73 -12.08 -20.80
CA ALA A 6 26.40 -10.93 -20.23
C ALA A 6 26.94 -10.06 -21.38
N THR A 7 26.61 -8.77 -21.43
CA THR A 7 27.18 -7.85 -22.40
C THR A 7 28.58 -7.46 -21.94
N SER A 8 29.63 -7.99 -22.59
CA SER A 8 30.95 -7.38 -22.51
C SER A 8 30.92 -6.10 -23.34
N THR A 9 30.54 -4.98 -22.73
CA THR A 9 30.59 -3.68 -23.40
C THR A 9 32.04 -3.37 -23.77
N ALA A 10 32.38 -3.41 -25.07
CA ALA A 10 33.59 -2.92 -25.71
C ALA A 10 34.78 -2.61 -24.76
N ILE A 11 35.32 -3.64 -24.10
CA ILE A 11 36.49 -3.51 -23.23
C ILE A 11 37.69 -3.57 -24.16
N ASN A 12 38.61 -2.61 -24.09
CA ASN A 12 39.98 -2.82 -24.55
C ASN A 12 40.52 -4.07 -23.85
N HIS A 13 40.43 -5.20 -24.56
CA HIS A 13 40.42 -6.57 -24.05
C HIS A 13 41.44 -6.77 -22.91
N TYR A 14 40.96 -6.89 -21.67
CA TYR A 14 41.73 -7.29 -20.49
C TYR A 14 42.90 -6.38 -20.04
N GLY A 15 43.14 -5.24 -20.71
CA GLY A 15 44.36 -4.45 -20.54
C GLY A 15 45.63 -5.23 -20.93
N ASN A 16 46.75 -4.53 -21.12
CA ASN A 16 48.07 -5.19 -21.23
C ASN A 16 48.47 -5.73 -19.85
N THR A 17 47.89 -6.86 -19.46
CA THR A 17 48.19 -7.53 -18.19
C THR A 17 49.22 -8.62 -18.43
N HIS A 18 50.24 -8.66 -17.58
CA HIS A 18 51.27 -9.67 -17.65
C HIS A 18 50.70 -11.04 -17.25
N CYS A 19 51.14 -12.09 -17.94
CA CYS A 19 50.93 -13.47 -17.54
C CYS A 19 52.20 -14.02 -16.87
N ILE A 20 52.04 -15.00 -16.00
CA ILE A 20 53.13 -15.74 -15.39
C ILE A 20 53.31 -17.02 -16.17
N VAL A 21 54.51 -17.24 -16.70
CA VAL A 21 54.87 -18.45 -17.46
C VAL A 21 55.84 -19.27 -16.63
N TYR A 22 55.47 -20.52 -16.34
CA TYR A 22 56.32 -21.45 -15.62
C TYR A 22 57.26 -22.21 -16.56
N PRO A 23 58.44 -22.68 -16.08
CA PRO A 23 59.42 -23.39 -16.92
C PRO A 23 58.88 -24.65 -17.61
N TYR A 24 57.83 -25.27 -17.06
CA TYR A 24 57.18 -26.47 -17.59
C TYR A 24 56.01 -26.16 -18.55
N GLY A 25 55.82 -24.89 -18.91
CA GLY A 25 54.85 -24.46 -19.94
C GLY A 25 53.45 -24.11 -19.42
N GLU A 26 53.19 -24.21 -18.12
CA GLU A 26 51.96 -23.69 -17.53
C GLU A 26 51.96 -22.16 -17.55
N VAL A 27 50.80 -21.57 -17.86
CA VAL A 27 50.62 -20.12 -17.91
C VAL A 27 49.46 -19.75 -17.01
N ILE A 28 49.71 -18.86 -16.05
CA ILE A 28 48.68 -18.25 -15.21
C ILE A 28 48.43 -16.83 -15.70
N TRP A 29 47.17 -16.51 -15.99
CA TRP A 29 46.74 -15.20 -16.42
C TRP A 29 45.46 -14.80 -15.68
N VAL A 30 45.53 -13.71 -14.91
CA VAL A 30 44.44 -13.24 -14.04
C VAL A 30 44.15 -11.77 -14.38
N PRO A 31 43.45 -11.49 -15.49
CA PRO A 31 43.11 -10.12 -15.85
C PRO A 31 41.91 -9.60 -15.05
N PRO A 32 41.86 -8.31 -14.70
CA PRO A 32 40.66 -7.71 -14.15
C PRO A 32 39.60 -7.57 -15.26
N ALA A 33 38.36 -7.93 -14.94
CA ALA A 33 37.23 -7.83 -15.87
C ALA A 33 35.98 -7.33 -15.15
N GLN A 34 35.20 -6.51 -15.85
CA GLN A 34 33.88 -6.08 -15.41
C GLN A 34 32.82 -6.76 -16.28
N PHE A 35 31.93 -7.51 -15.65
CA PHE A 35 30.86 -8.22 -16.33
C PHE A 35 29.51 -7.59 -15.99
N THR A 36 28.70 -7.35 -17.02
CA THR A 36 27.29 -6.97 -16.86
C THR A 36 26.43 -8.17 -17.21
N VAL A 37 25.78 -8.77 -16.23
CA VAL A 37 25.00 -10.00 -16.39
C VAL A 37 23.50 -9.71 -16.37
N LEU A 38 22.76 -10.36 -17.26
CA LEU A 38 21.31 -10.29 -17.27
C LEU A 38 20.76 -11.33 -16.29
N CYS A 39 20.17 -10.86 -15.21
CA CYS A 39 19.59 -11.69 -14.15
C CYS A 39 18.07 -11.50 -14.10
N ASN A 40 17.34 -12.61 -13.95
CA ASN A 40 15.88 -12.56 -13.82
C ASN A 40 15.50 -12.36 -12.35
N PHE A 41 15.27 -11.11 -11.96
CA PHE A 41 14.93 -10.78 -10.58
C PHE A 41 13.54 -11.29 -10.17
N ASN A 42 13.43 -11.88 -8.99
CA ASN A 42 12.15 -12.16 -8.35
C ASN A 42 11.86 -11.13 -7.27
N LEU A 43 11.05 -10.13 -7.59
CA LEU A 43 10.73 -9.01 -6.70
C LEU A 43 9.47 -9.22 -5.85
N LYS A 44 8.97 -10.47 -5.74
CA LYS A 44 7.75 -10.77 -4.98
C LYS A 44 7.81 -10.26 -3.53
N TYR A 45 8.95 -10.50 -2.86
CA TYR A 45 9.20 -10.13 -1.46
C TYR A 45 10.10 -8.88 -1.33
N TRP A 46 10.20 -8.05 -2.36
CA TRP A 46 10.97 -6.81 -2.29
C TRP A 46 10.47 -5.95 -1.11
N PRO A 47 11.35 -5.36 -0.28
CA PRO A 47 12.82 -5.27 -0.38
C PRO A 47 13.60 -6.38 0.34
N PHE A 48 12.92 -7.37 0.93
CA PHE A 48 13.53 -8.49 1.65
C PHE A 48 13.72 -9.68 0.70
N ASP A 49 14.33 -9.40 -0.45
CA ASP A 49 14.47 -10.34 -1.55
C ASP A 49 15.86 -11.00 -1.58
N THR A 50 15.85 -12.28 -1.98
CA THR A 50 17.06 -13.03 -2.36
C THR A 50 16.98 -13.32 -3.85
N GLN A 51 18.09 -13.10 -4.55
CA GLN A 51 18.19 -13.20 -6.01
C GLN A 51 19.24 -14.22 -6.40
N GLU A 52 18.93 -14.99 -7.44
CA GLU A 52 19.86 -15.95 -8.04
C GLU A 52 20.25 -15.48 -9.43
N CYS A 53 21.53 -15.20 -9.61
CA CYS A 53 22.06 -14.72 -10.87
C CYS A 53 23.09 -15.70 -11.42
N TYR A 54 22.95 -16.01 -12.70
CA TYR A 54 23.76 -17.00 -13.40
C TYR A 54 24.70 -16.28 -14.37
N MET A 55 25.98 -16.61 -14.31
CA MET A 55 27.01 -16.12 -15.22
C MET A 55 27.61 -17.31 -15.96
N LYS A 56 27.59 -17.29 -17.29
CA LYS A 56 28.11 -18.37 -18.12
C LYS A 56 29.40 -17.95 -18.79
N PHE A 57 30.46 -18.72 -18.57
CA PHE A 57 31.76 -18.54 -19.21
C PHE A 57 32.04 -19.72 -20.12
N GLY A 58 32.25 -19.45 -21.40
CA GLY A 58 32.44 -20.49 -22.41
C GLY A 58 33.19 -19.95 -23.62
N SER A 59 33.81 -20.84 -24.37
CA SER A 59 34.35 -20.49 -25.68
C SER A 59 33.21 -20.26 -26.67
N TRP A 60 33.31 -19.19 -27.47
CA TRP A 60 32.33 -18.93 -28.53
C TRP A 60 32.67 -19.65 -29.84
N THR A 61 33.96 -19.78 -30.17
CA THR A 61 34.43 -20.24 -31.48
C THR A 61 34.98 -21.67 -31.48
N TYR A 62 35.43 -22.17 -30.33
CA TYR A 62 36.05 -23.49 -30.20
C TYR A 62 35.11 -24.44 -29.46
N SER A 63 35.01 -25.67 -29.95
CA SER A 63 34.24 -26.75 -29.30
C SER A 63 35.03 -27.38 -28.15
N GLY A 64 34.35 -28.24 -27.39
CA GLY A 64 34.94 -29.06 -26.31
C GLY A 64 36.03 -30.02 -26.78
N ASP A 65 36.07 -30.36 -28.06
CA ASP A 65 37.13 -31.20 -28.64
C ASP A 65 38.45 -30.44 -28.80
N GLN A 66 38.41 -29.11 -28.75
CA GLN A 66 39.56 -28.22 -28.93
C GLN A 66 39.96 -27.55 -27.62
N ILE A 67 38.98 -27.06 -26.84
CA ILE A 67 39.18 -26.40 -25.56
C ILE A 67 38.22 -27.01 -24.55
N ASP A 68 38.76 -27.64 -23.52
CA ASP A 68 37.98 -28.10 -22.38
C ASP A 68 38.14 -27.17 -21.18
N LEU A 69 37.03 -26.61 -20.71
CA LEU A 69 37.00 -25.76 -19.53
C LEU A 69 36.80 -26.61 -18.27
N MET A 70 37.56 -26.30 -17.23
CA MET A 70 37.52 -26.99 -15.94
C MET A 70 37.52 -25.99 -14.79
N ASN A 71 36.89 -26.37 -13.69
CA ASN A 71 36.97 -25.60 -12.45
C ASN A 71 38.40 -25.67 -11.90
N TYR A 72 38.92 -24.52 -11.44
CA TYR A 72 40.19 -24.50 -10.74
C TYR A 72 40.12 -25.41 -9.50
N ASN A 73 41.08 -26.32 -9.35
CA ASN A 73 41.15 -27.36 -8.30
C ASN A 73 39.95 -28.33 -8.19
N ASN A 74 39.05 -28.38 -9.18
CA ASN A 74 37.76 -29.09 -9.09
C ASN A 74 36.87 -28.60 -7.93
N ASP A 75 37.06 -27.37 -7.48
CA ASP A 75 36.23 -26.78 -6.44
C ASP A 75 34.84 -26.44 -6.99
N THR A 76 33.81 -26.66 -6.19
CA THR A 76 32.41 -26.31 -6.51
C THR A 76 32.01 -24.96 -5.93
N GLU A 77 32.79 -24.43 -4.98
CA GLU A 77 32.56 -23.16 -4.32
C GLU A 77 33.55 -22.12 -4.84
N VAL A 78 33.06 -20.90 -5.03
CA VAL A 78 33.90 -19.77 -5.43
C VAL A 78 34.39 -19.06 -4.17
N PRO A 79 35.71 -18.92 -3.95
CA PRO A 79 36.22 -18.23 -2.77
C PRO A 79 35.80 -16.76 -2.77
N LEU A 80 35.20 -16.31 -1.65
CA LEU A 80 34.68 -14.96 -1.45
C LEU A 80 35.64 -14.07 -0.64
N ASP A 81 36.89 -14.50 -0.43
CA ASP A 81 37.83 -13.86 0.51
C ASP A 81 38.26 -12.45 0.09
N LEU A 82 38.20 -12.14 -1.22
CA LEU A 82 38.53 -10.83 -1.78
C LEU A 82 37.29 -9.97 -2.04
N LEU A 83 36.13 -10.35 -1.50
CA LEU A 83 34.88 -9.66 -1.77
C LEU A 83 34.83 -8.32 -1.03
N ILE A 84 34.68 -7.24 -1.80
CA ILE A 84 34.36 -5.93 -1.23
C ILE A 84 32.86 -5.93 -0.90
N SER A 85 32.52 -5.70 0.37
CA SER A 85 31.14 -5.64 0.83
C SER A 85 30.40 -4.46 0.16
N ASN A 86 29.31 -4.75 -0.54
CA ASN A 86 28.39 -3.73 -1.04
C ASN A 86 27.40 -3.33 0.07
N SER A 87 27.01 -2.05 0.11
CA SER A 87 26.09 -1.54 1.13
C SER A 87 24.62 -1.93 0.93
N GLU A 88 24.27 -2.45 -0.25
CA GLU A 88 22.89 -2.82 -0.60
C GLU A 88 22.70 -4.33 -0.80
N TRP A 89 23.75 -5.05 -1.18
CA TRP A 89 23.70 -6.47 -1.53
C TRP A 89 24.82 -7.24 -0.84
N ALA A 90 24.48 -8.34 -0.19
CA ALA A 90 25.43 -9.32 0.28
C ALA A 90 25.39 -10.57 -0.60
N ILE A 91 26.55 -11.06 -0.99
CA ILE A 91 26.68 -12.37 -1.62
C ILE A 91 26.65 -13.40 -0.49
N THR A 92 25.60 -14.21 -0.43
CA THR A 92 25.42 -15.24 0.60
C THR A 92 26.02 -16.57 0.17
N LYS A 93 26.02 -16.86 -1.13
CA LYS A 93 26.52 -18.10 -1.70
C LYS A 93 27.01 -17.88 -3.13
N ALA A 94 28.11 -18.53 -3.49
CA ALA A 94 28.62 -18.56 -4.84
C ALA A 94 29.08 -19.98 -5.19
N THR A 95 28.47 -20.59 -6.21
CA THR A 95 28.80 -21.94 -6.67
C THR A 95 29.12 -21.95 -8.15
N GLN A 96 29.98 -22.87 -8.56
CA GLN A 96 30.38 -23.04 -9.95
C GLN A 96 30.19 -24.50 -10.41
N GLU A 97 29.64 -24.68 -11.59
CA GLU A 97 29.44 -25.99 -12.21
C GLU A 97 29.85 -25.98 -13.68
N LYS A 98 30.46 -27.09 -14.12
CA LYS A 98 30.72 -27.34 -15.54
C LYS A 98 29.47 -27.95 -16.17
N VAL A 99 28.99 -27.33 -17.23
CA VAL A 99 27.86 -27.79 -18.04
C VAL A 99 28.35 -28.06 -19.44
N ILE A 100 27.88 -29.15 -20.04
CA ILE A 100 28.17 -29.49 -21.43
C ILE A 100 26.87 -29.34 -22.21
N THR A 101 26.85 -28.41 -23.16
CA THR A 101 25.66 -28.08 -23.96
C THR A 101 25.87 -28.47 -25.42
N TYR A 102 24.85 -29.10 -26.03
CA TYR A 102 24.79 -29.34 -27.47
C TYR A 102 23.84 -28.32 -28.10
N TYR A 103 24.37 -27.47 -28.98
CA TYR A 103 23.58 -26.43 -29.64
C TYR A 103 22.98 -26.93 -30.96
N PRO A 104 21.76 -26.51 -31.35
CA PRO A 104 21.13 -26.98 -32.60
C PRO A 104 21.92 -26.69 -33.89
N CYS A 105 22.85 -25.73 -33.85
CA CYS A 105 23.69 -25.39 -35.00
C CYS A 105 24.83 -26.40 -35.25
N CYS A 106 25.25 -27.16 -34.23
CA CYS A 106 26.49 -27.93 -34.23
C CYS A 106 26.29 -29.32 -33.59
N LYS A 107 27.08 -30.31 -34.01
CA LYS A 107 27.01 -31.67 -33.43
C LYS A 107 27.96 -31.84 -32.24
N GLU A 108 28.93 -30.94 -32.14
CA GLU A 108 30.01 -30.95 -31.18
C GLU A 108 29.53 -30.43 -29.80
N PRO A 109 30.10 -30.93 -28.69
CA PRO A 109 29.80 -30.41 -27.36
C PRO A 109 30.47 -29.05 -27.13
N TYR A 110 29.78 -28.14 -26.45
CA TYR A 110 30.33 -26.87 -25.98
C TYR A 110 30.33 -26.85 -24.45
N PRO A 111 31.50 -26.96 -23.79
CA PRO A 111 31.61 -26.85 -22.35
C PRO A 111 31.52 -25.38 -21.91
N ASP A 112 30.67 -25.11 -20.93
CA ASP A 112 30.55 -23.83 -20.24
C ASP A 112 30.71 -24.01 -18.72
N VAL A 113 31.33 -23.05 -18.05
CA VAL A 113 31.36 -22.95 -16.59
C VAL A 113 30.29 -21.94 -16.19
N THR A 114 29.25 -22.43 -15.51
CA THR A 114 28.17 -21.59 -14.98
C THR A 114 28.44 -21.28 -13.51
N ILE A 115 28.54 -20.00 -13.18
CA ILE A 115 28.63 -19.51 -11.81
C ILE A 115 27.24 -19.03 -11.38
N ASN A 116 26.72 -19.61 -10.30
CA ASN A 116 25.51 -19.18 -9.64
C ASN A 116 25.85 -18.34 -8.40
N LEU A 117 25.38 -17.09 -8.40
CA LEU A 117 25.52 -16.15 -7.31
C LEU A 117 24.16 -15.95 -6.63
N THR A 118 24.13 -16.24 -5.33
CA THR A 118 22.99 -15.90 -4.46
C THR A 118 23.26 -14.56 -3.76
N LEU A 119 22.42 -13.58 -4.06
CA LEU A 119 22.50 -12.20 -3.58
C LEU A 119 21.33 -11.92 -2.64
N ALA A 120 21.58 -11.51 -1.42
CA ALA A 120 20.57 -11.04 -0.47
C ALA A 120 20.62 -9.52 -0.35
N ARG A 121 19.48 -8.84 -0.46
CA ARG A 121 19.42 -7.39 -0.26
C ARG A 121 19.54 -7.07 1.24
N ILE A 122 20.51 -6.25 1.59
CA ILE A 122 20.71 -5.74 2.96
C ILE A 122 20.58 -4.22 2.90
N SER A 123 19.38 -3.71 3.14
CA SER A 123 19.20 -2.25 3.27
C SER A 123 18.11 -1.92 4.30
N PRO A 124 18.50 -1.55 5.54
CA PRO A 124 17.55 -1.21 6.59
C PRO A 124 16.72 0.04 6.26
N SER A 125 17.25 0.92 5.40
CA SER A 125 16.57 2.15 4.97
C SER A 125 15.25 1.88 4.26
N TYR A 126 15.12 0.78 3.52
CA TYR A 126 13.86 0.45 2.85
C TYR A 126 12.72 0.15 3.83
N ASN A 127 13.03 -0.46 4.97
CA ASN A 127 12.01 -0.71 6.00
C ASN A 127 11.38 0.61 6.47
N VAL A 128 12.21 1.61 6.80
CA VAL A 128 11.73 2.93 7.25
C VAL A 128 10.94 3.65 6.16
N ILE A 129 11.44 3.64 4.92
CA ILE A 129 10.79 4.32 3.77
C ILE A 129 9.44 3.68 3.44
N ILE A 130 9.26 2.38 3.67
CA ILE A 130 8.03 1.65 3.31
C ILE A 130 7.02 1.64 4.46
N VAL A 131 7.46 1.41 5.70
CA VAL A 131 6.59 1.28 6.86
C VAL A 131 6.06 2.63 7.33
N THR A 132 6.89 3.68 7.31
CA THR A 132 6.48 5.00 7.82
C THR A 132 5.28 5.56 7.05
N PRO A 133 5.25 5.57 5.70
CA PRO A 133 4.10 6.07 4.97
C PRO A 133 2.86 5.20 5.12
N ALA A 134 3.02 3.88 5.19
CA ALA A 134 1.90 2.96 5.42
C ALA A 134 1.21 3.26 6.77
N PHE A 135 1.99 3.48 7.82
CA PHE A 135 1.47 3.88 9.12
C PHE A 135 0.71 5.22 9.05
N VAL A 136 1.30 6.23 8.40
CA VAL A 136 0.67 7.56 8.21
C VAL A 136 -0.66 7.43 7.44
N ILE A 137 -0.70 6.65 6.36
CA ILE A 137 -1.91 6.43 5.56
C ILE A 137 -3.02 5.80 6.41
N ILE A 138 -2.70 4.76 7.18
CA ILE A 138 -3.68 4.10 8.07
C ILE A 138 -4.23 5.12 9.07
N VAL A 139 -3.37 5.88 9.74
CA VAL A 139 -3.79 6.90 10.73
C VAL A 139 -4.68 7.97 10.09
N LEU A 140 -4.32 8.49 8.91
CA LEU A 140 -5.12 9.50 8.21
C LEU A 140 -6.52 8.97 7.83
N ILE A 141 -6.61 7.72 7.38
CA ILE A 141 -7.89 7.08 7.04
C ILE A 141 -8.75 6.87 8.29
N LEU A 142 -8.14 6.45 9.40
CA LEU A 142 -8.85 6.27 10.67
C LEU A 142 -9.38 7.59 11.25
N ILE A 143 -8.61 8.67 11.15
CA ILE A 143 -9.02 10.01 11.59
C ILE A 143 -10.21 10.53 10.77
N ASN A 144 -10.30 10.21 9.47
CA ASN A 144 -11.42 10.64 8.63
C ASN A 144 -12.79 10.21 9.17
N PHE A 145 -12.90 9.02 9.75
CA PHE A 145 -14.16 8.52 10.33
C PHE A 145 -14.45 9.10 11.72
N TRP A 146 -13.47 9.72 12.37
CA TRP A 146 -13.67 10.41 13.65
C TRP A 146 -14.11 11.86 13.48
N LEU A 147 -13.88 12.46 12.31
CA LEU A 147 -14.23 13.83 11.99
C LEU A 147 -15.76 13.99 11.86
N PRO A 148 -16.37 15.09 12.36
CA PRO A 148 -17.81 15.29 12.27
C PRO A 148 -18.30 15.28 10.82
N PRO A 149 -19.45 14.64 10.52
CA PRO A 149 -19.93 14.41 9.15
C PRO A 149 -20.29 15.69 8.37
N GLN A 150 -20.44 16.82 9.08
CA GLN A 150 -20.74 18.12 8.48
C GLN A 150 -19.51 18.86 7.95
N ALA A 151 -18.31 18.51 8.43
CA ALA A 151 -17.07 19.16 8.06
C ALA A 151 -16.68 18.80 6.62
N GLY A 152 -16.59 19.82 5.75
CA GLY A 152 -16.14 19.64 4.38
C GLY A 152 -14.67 19.18 4.27
N GLU A 153 -13.89 19.38 5.34
CA GLU A 153 -12.50 18.96 5.47
C GLU A 153 -12.31 17.44 5.32
N LYS A 154 -13.34 16.63 5.62
CA LYS A 154 -13.30 15.17 5.46
C LYS A 154 -12.97 14.74 4.04
N ILE A 155 -13.55 15.41 3.04
CA ILE A 155 -13.30 15.11 1.62
C ILE A 155 -11.89 15.52 1.24
N LEU A 156 -11.41 16.65 1.76
CA LEU A 156 -10.05 17.16 1.50
C LEU A 156 -8.99 16.18 2.04
N ILE A 157 -9.14 15.71 3.29
CA ILE A 157 -8.19 14.75 3.89
C ILE A 157 -8.21 13.43 3.09
N ASN A 158 -9.38 12.91 2.73
CA ASN A 158 -9.46 11.67 1.97
C ASN A 158 -8.87 11.81 0.54
N ALA A 159 -9.10 12.94 -0.13
CA ALA A 159 -8.48 13.25 -1.42
C ALA A 159 -6.96 13.39 -1.32
N SER A 160 -6.46 14.10 -0.29
CA SER A 160 -5.01 14.23 -0.07
C SER A 160 -4.34 12.87 0.21
N THR A 161 -5.01 11.99 0.96
CA THR A 161 -4.52 10.64 1.25
C THR A 161 -4.46 9.78 -0.02
N ALA A 162 -5.46 9.88 -0.90
CA ALA A 162 -5.44 9.21 -2.20
C ALA A 162 -4.25 9.67 -3.06
N ILE A 163 -3.98 10.98 -3.10
CA ILE A 163 -2.82 11.54 -3.82
C ILE A 163 -1.51 11.02 -3.23
N ILE A 164 -1.37 10.99 -1.90
CA ILE A 164 -0.19 10.43 -1.23
C ILE A 164 0.04 8.98 -1.66
N ILE A 165 -0.99 8.14 -1.66
CA ILE A 165 -0.90 6.73 -2.11
C ILE A 165 -0.46 6.66 -3.58
N CYS A 166 -1.02 7.49 -4.47
CA CYS A 166 -0.63 7.54 -5.88
C CYS A 166 0.84 7.95 -6.06
N LEU A 167 1.35 8.91 -5.27
CA LEU A 167 2.75 9.32 -5.31
C LEU A 167 3.68 8.17 -4.87
N PHE A 168 3.31 7.40 -3.85
CA PHE A 168 4.07 6.22 -3.43
C PHE A 168 4.04 5.10 -4.48
N MET A 169 2.90 4.86 -5.13
CA MET A 169 2.81 3.92 -6.25
C MET A 169 3.70 4.35 -7.44
N LEU A 170 3.78 5.65 -7.72
CA LEU A 170 4.70 6.17 -8.74
C LEU A 170 6.17 5.99 -8.33
N TYR A 171 6.50 6.22 -7.06
CA TYR A 171 7.83 5.97 -6.51
C TYR A 171 8.25 4.50 -6.72
N PHE A 172 7.36 3.54 -6.45
CA PHE A 172 7.64 2.12 -6.68
C PHE A 172 7.86 1.79 -8.15
N THR A 173 7.09 2.38 -9.06
CA THR A 173 7.29 2.23 -10.52
C THR A 173 8.67 2.72 -10.98
N GLN A 174 9.26 3.71 -10.30
CA GLN A 174 10.61 4.20 -10.63
C GLN A 174 11.72 3.34 -10.03
N LYS A 175 11.46 2.65 -8.92
CA LYS A 175 12.46 1.83 -8.21
C LYS A 175 12.49 0.38 -8.68
N MET A 176 11.37 -0.14 -9.16
CA MET A 176 11.25 -1.52 -9.60
C MET A 176 10.99 -1.56 -11.11
N PRO A 177 11.73 -2.37 -11.88
CA PRO A 177 11.40 -2.62 -13.27
C PRO A 177 10.03 -3.29 -13.39
N VAL A 178 9.37 -3.10 -14.53
CA VAL A 178 8.10 -3.77 -14.82
C VAL A 178 8.39 -5.26 -15.03
N MET A 179 7.86 -6.11 -14.14
CA MET A 179 8.02 -7.56 -14.21
C MET A 179 6.76 -8.18 -14.80
N GLY A 180 6.91 -9.07 -15.79
CA GLY A 180 5.78 -9.77 -16.43
C GLY A 180 5.32 -11.03 -15.70
N THR A 181 6.13 -11.57 -14.78
CA THR A 181 5.88 -12.88 -14.14
C THR A 181 5.15 -12.76 -12.80
N HIS A 182 5.53 -11.80 -11.96
CA HIS A 182 4.99 -11.63 -10.61
C HIS A 182 4.91 -10.16 -10.22
N THR A 183 3.84 -9.78 -9.51
CA THR A 183 3.67 -8.46 -8.92
C THR A 183 4.22 -8.44 -7.49
N PRO A 184 5.01 -7.42 -7.09
CA PRO A 184 5.51 -7.29 -5.71
C PRO A 184 4.37 -7.17 -4.70
N LEU A 185 4.49 -7.86 -3.56
CA LEU A 185 3.48 -7.82 -2.48
C LEU A 185 3.23 -6.41 -1.97
N ILE A 186 4.27 -5.58 -1.90
CA ILE A 186 4.14 -4.19 -1.44
C ILE A 186 3.27 -3.34 -2.39
N VAL A 187 3.38 -3.57 -3.70
CA VAL A 187 2.58 -2.85 -4.70
C VAL A 187 1.11 -3.27 -4.60
N LEU A 188 0.85 -4.56 -4.33
CA LEU A 188 -0.50 -5.06 -4.07
C LEU A 188 -1.11 -4.47 -2.79
N PHE A 189 -0.31 -4.30 -1.74
CA PHE A 189 -0.74 -3.64 -0.50
C PHE A 189 -1.17 -2.18 -0.75
N TYR A 190 -0.31 -1.36 -1.36
CA TYR A 190 -0.63 0.05 -1.64
C TYR A 190 -1.78 0.20 -2.66
N SER A 191 -1.88 -0.70 -3.63
CA SER A 191 -3.04 -0.77 -4.54
C SER A 191 -4.34 -1.08 -3.79
N SER A 192 -4.32 -2.05 -2.86
CA SER A 192 -5.46 -2.37 -2.00
C SER A 192 -5.86 -1.18 -1.13
N CYS A 193 -4.90 -0.45 -0.56
CA CYS A 193 -5.17 0.79 0.18
C CYS A 193 -5.85 1.84 -0.69
N LEU A 194 -5.45 2.00 -1.95
CA LEU A 194 -6.06 2.94 -2.88
C LEU A 194 -7.54 2.61 -3.16
N TYR A 195 -7.86 1.32 -3.35
CA TYR A 195 -9.25 0.87 -3.50
C TYR A 195 -10.07 1.18 -2.23
N ILE A 196 -9.54 0.88 -1.05
CA ILE A 196 -10.18 1.16 0.25
C ILE A 196 -10.43 2.66 0.44
N VAL A 197 -9.45 3.52 0.12
CA VAL A 197 -9.61 4.98 0.19
C VAL A 197 -10.68 5.48 -0.79
N SER A 198 -10.77 4.87 -1.97
CA SER A 198 -11.78 5.21 -2.96
C SER A 198 -13.20 4.88 -2.47
N PHE A 199 -13.40 3.69 -1.89
CA PHE A 199 -14.68 3.33 -1.27
C PHE A 199 -15.00 4.22 -0.05
N SER A 200 -14.00 4.55 0.76
CA SER A 200 -14.12 5.49 1.88
C SER A 200 -14.53 6.89 1.40
N MET A 201 -14.02 7.35 0.25
CA MET A 201 -14.39 8.63 -0.35
C MET A 201 -15.87 8.67 -0.69
N ILE A 202 -16.35 7.64 -1.38
CA ILE A 202 -17.74 7.52 -1.81
C ILE A 202 -18.65 7.48 -0.57
N GLY A 203 -18.30 6.66 0.43
CA GLY A 203 -19.02 6.60 1.70
C GLY A 203 -19.06 7.96 2.41
N SER A 204 -17.95 8.69 2.45
CA SER A 204 -17.86 10.02 3.06
C SER A 204 -18.75 11.05 2.36
N VAL A 205 -18.83 11.01 1.03
CA VAL A 205 -19.74 11.86 0.24
C VAL A 205 -21.19 11.54 0.54
N VAL A 206 -21.56 10.25 0.63
CA VAL A 206 -22.91 9.80 0.99
C VAL A 206 -23.28 10.26 2.40
N VAL A 207 -22.39 10.08 3.37
CA VAL A 207 -22.62 10.53 4.77
C VAL A 207 -22.74 12.05 4.85
N MET A 208 -21.91 12.79 4.12
CA MET A 208 -22.00 14.25 4.08
C MET A 208 -23.30 14.69 3.41
N ALA A 209 -23.69 14.07 2.29
CA ALA A 209 -24.97 14.33 1.63
C ALA A 209 -26.15 14.06 2.56
N LEU A 210 -26.13 12.94 3.29
CA LEU A 210 -27.14 12.59 4.29
C LEU A 210 -27.24 13.63 5.41
N SER A 211 -26.11 14.16 5.87
CA SER A 211 -26.06 15.16 6.95
C SER A 211 -26.50 16.57 6.53
N ARG A 212 -26.32 16.93 5.26
CA ARG A 212 -26.61 18.28 4.72
C ARG A 212 -27.97 18.38 4.04
N THR A 213 -28.50 17.27 3.52
CA THR A 213 -29.82 17.25 2.90
C THR A 213 -30.89 17.55 3.95
N LYS A 214 -31.78 18.50 3.63
CA LYS A 214 -32.93 18.82 4.49
C LYS A 214 -33.95 17.70 4.34
N HIS A 215 -34.01 16.80 5.32
CA HIS A 215 -35.01 15.73 5.34
C HIS A 215 -36.30 16.24 5.97
N SER A 216 -37.41 16.12 5.24
CA SER A 216 -38.76 16.38 5.76
C SER A 216 -39.37 15.16 6.45
N THR A 217 -38.75 13.97 6.33
CA THR A 217 -39.21 12.73 6.94
C THR A 217 -38.40 12.38 8.18
N ALA A 218 -39.10 11.97 9.24
CA ALA A 218 -38.47 11.44 10.45
C ALA A 218 -37.82 10.08 10.17
N LEU A 219 -36.77 9.74 10.93
CA LEU A 219 -36.15 8.42 10.83
C LEU A 219 -37.17 7.31 11.11
N PRO A 220 -37.17 6.22 10.32
CA PRO A 220 -37.97 5.04 10.61
C PRO A 220 -37.67 4.53 12.03
N TRP A 221 -38.71 4.17 12.78
CA TRP A 221 -38.58 3.75 14.18
C TRP A 221 -37.61 2.57 14.38
N ILE A 222 -37.48 1.71 13.36
CA ILE A 222 -36.58 0.54 13.31
C ILE A 222 -35.11 0.97 13.39
N VAL A 223 -34.76 2.13 12.83
CA VAL A 223 -33.39 2.66 12.85
C VAL A 223 -33.13 3.43 14.15
N LYS A 224 -34.15 4.08 14.70
CA LYS A 224 -34.03 4.94 15.90
C LYS A 224 -33.79 4.14 17.18
N GLN A 225 -34.51 3.04 17.39
CA GLN A 225 -34.40 2.20 18.60
C GLN A 225 -32.99 1.61 18.85
N PRO A 226 -32.29 1.00 17.86
CA PRO A 226 -30.94 0.50 18.09
C PRO A 226 -29.94 1.65 18.32
N LEU A 227 -30.12 2.78 17.62
CA LEU A 227 -29.21 3.93 17.69
C LEU A 227 -29.20 4.62 19.06
N THR A 228 -30.35 4.71 19.73
CA THR A 228 -30.47 5.35 21.06
C THR A 228 -30.22 4.38 22.22
N GLY A 229 -30.12 3.08 21.94
CA GLY A 229 -29.87 2.03 22.92
C GLY A 229 -28.39 1.69 23.13
N ILE A 230 -28.09 0.39 23.21
CA ILE A 230 -26.76 -0.16 23.53
C ILE A 230 -25.72 0.22 22.46
N ILE A 231 -26.13 0.25 21.18
CA ILE A 231 -25.24 0.54 20.04
C ILE A 231 -24.78 2.00 20.08
N GLY A 232 -25.66 2.95 20.44
CA GLY A 232 -25.31 4.36 20.62
C GLY A 232 -24.32 4.60 21.76
N LYS A 233 -24.48 3.89 22.90
CA LYS A 233 -23.54 3.92 24.02
C LYS A 233 -22.18 3.30 23.67
N LEU A 234 -22.18 2.19 22.92
CA LEU A 234 -20.96 1.51 22.49
C LEU A 234 -20.15 2.33 21.47
N LEU A 235 -20.83 3.01 20.54
CA LEU A 235 -20.21 3.84 19.50
C LEU A 235 -19.79 5.24 20.00
N GLY A 236 -19.94 5.55 21.28
CA GLY A 236 -19.51 6.82 21.88
C GLY A 236 -20.31 8.04 21.45
N LEU A 237 -21.55 7.87 20.97
CA LEU A 237 -22.43 8.95 20.50
C LEU A 237 -23.07 9.77 21.65
N ASN A 238 -22.58 9.61 22.88
CA ASN A 238 -23.22 10.16 24.08
C ASN A 238 -23.29 11.70 24.05
N SER A 239 -22.29 12.37 23.47
CA SER A 239 -22.30 13.83 23.28
C SER A 239 -23.40 14.29 22.31
N TYR A 240 -23.59 13.57 21.20
CA TYR A 240 -24.64 13.87 20.22
C TYR A 240 -26.04 13.56 20.76
N ILE A 241 -26.19 12.47 21.53
CA ILE A 241 -27.45 12.10 22.20
C ILE A 241 -27.80 13.11 23.29
N GLN A 242 -26.82 13.60 24.05
CA GLN A 242 -27.05 14.61 25.08
C GLN A 242 -27.41 15.97 24.46
N GLN A 243 -26.85 16.31 23.30
CA GLN A 243 -27.19 17.53 22.56
C GLN A 243 -28.58 17.48 21.93
N SER A 244 -29.03 16.33 21.41
CA SER A 244 -30.42 16.15 20.94
C SER A 244 -31.42 16.20 22.10
N THR A 245 -31.11 15.57 23.23
CA THR A 245 -31.96 15.56 24.43
C THR A 245 -32.10 16.96 25.04
N MET A 246 -31.01 17.72 25.16
CA MET A 246 -31.02 19.10 25.65
C MET A 246 -31.79 20.06 24.72
N THR A 247 -31.68 19.88 23.40
CA THR A 247 -32.44 20.69 22.43
C THR A 247 -33.93 20.37 22.50
N SER A 248 -34.30 19.09 22.63
CA SER A 248 -35.70 18.68 22.81
C SER A 248 -36.31 19.23 24.11
N HIS A 249 -35.54 19.27 25.21
CA HIS A 249 -36.00 19.86 26.47
C HIS A 249 -36.14 21.38 26.41
N ARG A 250 -35.25 22.09 25.69
CA ARG A 250 -35.39 23.54 25.47
C ARG A 250 -36.63 23.87 24.65
N VAL A 251 -36.83 23.15 23.55
CA VAL A 251 -37.98 23.34 22.66
C VAL A 251 -39.30 23.07 23.38
N THR A 252 -39.38 21.99 24.16
CA THR A 252 -40.59 21.69 24.97
C THR A 252 -40.80 22.72 26.09
N ALA A 253 -39.74 23.26 26.70
CA ALA A 253 -39.87 24.34 27.69
C ALA A 253 -40.34 25.66 27.08
N GLU A 254 -39.91 25.98 25.84
CA GLU A 254 -40.38 27.15 25.08
C GLU A 254 -41.84 26.98 24.61
N GLU A 255 -42.24 25.79 24.17
CA GLU A 255 -43.65 25.48 23.86
C GLU A 255 -44.56 25.61 25.10
N MET A 256 -44.13 25.13 26.26
CA MET A 256 -44.88 25.29 27.51
C MET A 256 -45.01 26.76 27.93
N ARG A 257 -44.01 27.59 27.61
CA ARG A 257 -44.02 29.03 27.89
C ARG A 257 -44.96 29.78 26.96
N ASP A 258 -44.96 29.47 25.66
CA ASP A 258 -45.86 30.09 24.68
C ASP A 258 -47.33 29.73 24.94
N HIS A 259 -47.62 28.49 25.31
CA HIS A 259 -49.00 28.07 25.65
C HIS A 259 -49.56 28.80 26.88
N GLN A 260 -48.72 29.10 27.87
CA GLN A 260 -49.13 29.89 29.05
C GLN A 260 -49.41 31.35 28.72
N VAL A 261 -48.78 31.91 27.68
CA VAL A 261 -49.01 33.31 27.26
C VAL A 261 -50.31 33.41 26.44
N THR A 262 -50.64 32.42 25.61
CA THR A 262 -51.88 32.44 24.82
C THR A 262 -53.14 32.20 25.65
N ASP A 263 -53.09 31.38 26.70
CA ASP A 263 -54.25 31.12 27.57
C ASP A 263 -54.69 32.35 28.39
N PHE A 264 -53.86 33.38 28.52
CA PHE A 264 -54.20 34.62 29.26
C PHE A 264 -54.84 35.69 28.36
N ASP A 265 -54.58 35.68 27.05
CA ASP A 265 -55.06 36.71 26.11
C ASP A 265 -56.41 36.36 25.42
N ASP A 266 -56.91 35.12 25.53
CA ASP A 266 -58.11 34.65 24.80
C ASP A 266 -59.47 35.02 25.45
N ILE A 267 -59.50 35.94 26.43
CA ILE A 267 -60.77 36.40 27.03
C ILE A 267 -61.37 37.62 26.30
N ASN A 268 -60.67 38.28 25.37
CA ASN A 268 -61.17 39.57 24.85
C ASN A 268 -60.79 39.93 23.41
N SER A 269 -61.33 39.21 22.41
CA SER A 269 -61.68 39.81 21.10
C SER A 269 -62.27 38.77 20.14
N GLY A 270 -63.48 39.04 19.65
CA GLY A 270 -63.99 38.46 18.41
C GLY A 270 -63.43 39.18 17.19
N GLU A 271 -63.47 38.46 16.06
CA GLU A 271 -63.17 38.85 14.67
C GLU A 271 -61.74 38.62 14.13
N GLU A 272 -61.73 37.78 13.08
CA GLU A 272 -60.79 37.64 11.96
C GLU A 272 -59.29 37.90 12.17
N HIS A 273 -58.53 36.82 12.38
CA HIS A 273 -57.13 36.72 11.98
C HIS A 273 -56.82 35.37 11.33
N HIS A 274 -57.11 35.26 10.03
CA HIS A 274 -56.40 34.34 9.15
C HIS A 274 -55.22 35.10 8.51
N ILE A 275 -54.07 34.42 8.37
CA ILE A 275 -52.79 34.88 7.75
C ILE A 275 -51.96 35.72 8.78
N ILE A 276 -50.89 35.29 9.47
CA ILE A 276 -49.75 34.40 9.22
C ILE A 276 -49.29 33.86 10.60
N ARG A 277 -49.79 32.71 11.06
CA ARG A 277 -48.97 31.84 11.94
C ARG A 277 -48.27 30.89 11.00
N SER A 278 -47.15 31.33 10.43
CA SER A 278 -46.20 30.38 9.87
C SER A 278 -45.86 29.44 11.00
N SER A 279 -46.20 28.17 10.79
CA SER A 279 -45.75 27.07 11.60
C SER A 279 -44.23 27.10 11.66
N LEU A 280 -43.70 27.79 12.67
CA LEU A 280 -42.38 27.49 13.19
C LEU A 280 -42.52 26.16 13.93
N SER A 281 -42.75 25.11 13.15
CA SER A 281 -42.83 23.73 13.60
C SER A 281 -41.52 23.39 14.32
N PRO A 282 -41.53 23.18 15.64
CA PRO A 282 -40.34 22.79 16.39
C PRO A 282 -39.88 21.37 16.06
N THR A 283 -40.65 20.64 15.24
CA THR A 283 -40.30 19.34 14.65
C THR A 283 -39.18 19.43 13.60
N LYS A 284 -38.94 20.58 12.95
CA LYS A 284 -37.89 20.72 11.93
C LYS A 284 -36.44 20.62 12.47
N PRO A 285 -36.05 21.26 13.58
CA PRO A 285 -34.70 21.13 14.12
C PRO A 285 -34.41 19.75 14.72
N SER A 286 -35.41 19.08 15.31
CA SER A 286 -35.23 17.74 15.91
C SER A 286 -35.03 16.63 14.86
N ILE A 287 -35.75 16.70 13.73
CA ILE A 287 -35.58 15.75 12.62
C ILE A 287 -34.16 15.85 12.04
N GLN A 288 -33.64 17.06 11.84
CA GLN A 288 -32.30 17.26 11.29
C GLN A 288 -31.20 16.74 12.22
N GLN A 289 -31.37 16.88 13.54
CA GLN A 289 -30.45 16.32 14.55
C GLN A 289 -30.45 14.78 14.56
N ASP A 290 -31.60 14.14 14.35
CA ASP A 290 -31.69 12.67 14.25
C ASP A 290 -30.94 12.12 13.01
N TRP A 291 -30.96 12.83 11.88
CA TRP A 291 -30.20 12.46 10.69
C TRP A 291 -28.69 12.67 10.85
N ILE A 292 -28.27 13.70 11.59
CA ILE A 292 -26.86 13.93 11.94
C ILE A 292 -26.35 12.82 12.87
N LEU A 293 -27.18 12.38 13.82
CA LEU A 293 -26.87 11.25 14.70
C LEU A 293 -26.69 9.95 13.91
N LEU A 294 -27.56 9.70 12.92
CA LEU A 294 -27.42 8.54 12.02
C LEU A 294 -26.16 8.62 11.17
N ALA A 295 -25.86 9.78 10.59
CA ALA A 295 -24.63 10.00 9.84
C ALA A 295 -23.38 9.72 10.70
N ALA A 296 -23.36 10.21 11.94
CA ALA A 296 -22.28 9.94 12.88
C ALA A 296 -22.19 8.46 13.26
N ALA A 297 -23.32 7.77 13.44
CA ALA A 297 -23.32 6.33 13.71
C ALA A 297 -22.79 5.51 12.54
N ILE A 298 -23.14 5.87 11.30
CA ILE A 298 -22.60 5.23 10.09
C ILE A 298 -21.08 5.41 10.01
N ASP A 299 -20.56 6.59 10.34
CA ASP A 299 -19.12 6.84 10.37
C ASP A 299 -18.40 5.98 11.43
N ARG A 300 -18.99 5.82 12.63
CA ARG A 300 -18.41 4.99 13.70
C ARG A 300 -18.46 3.50 13.39
N ILE A 301 -19.54 3.02 12.77
CA ILE A 301 -19.64 1.63 12.29
C ILE A 301 -18.62 1.39 11.17
N SER A 302 -18.51 2.35 10.24
CA SER A 302 -17.50 2.30 9.17
C SER A 302 -16.09 2.25 9.77
N PHE A 303 -15.79 3.07 10.78
CA PHE A 303 -14.50 3.02 11.48
C PHE A 303 -14.14 1.62 11.97
N ILE A 304 -15.06 0.92 12.64
CA ILE A 304 -14.81 -0.44 13.13
C ILE A 304 -14.55 -1.40 11.96
N PHE A 305 -15.35 -1.30 10.90
CA PHE A 305 -15.18 -2.12 9.70
C PHE A 305 -13.84 -1.87 9.00
N TYR A 306 -13.45 -0.61 8.81
CA TYR A 306 -12.17 -0.25 8.20
C TYR A 306 -10.98 -0.63 9.10
N CYS A 307 -11.10 -0.53 10.42
CA CYS A 307 -10.09 -1.06 11.36
C CYS A 307 -9.87 -2.57 11.19
N LEU A 308 -10.95 -3.35 11.07
CA LEU A 308 -10.85 -4.79 10.81
C LEU A 308 -10.23 -5.07 9.44
N LEU A 309 -10.63 -4.35 8.39
CA LEU A 309 -10.01 -4.48 7.06
C LEU A 309 -8.52 -4.17 7.08
N PHE A 310 -8.07 -3.09 7.73
CA PHE A 310 -6.65 -2.79 7.85
C PHE A 310 -5.90 -3.82 8.68
N SER A 311 -6.53 -4.40 9.71
CA SER A 311 -5.92 -5.48 10.49
C SER A 311 -5.75 -6.74 9.64
N ILE A 312 -6.75 -7.10 8.83
CA ILE A 312 -6.66 -8.22 7.88
C ILE A 312 -5.57 -7.95 6.84
N LEU A 313 -5.52 -6.74 6.27
CA LEU A 313 -4.46 -6.36 5.33
C LEU A 313 -3.08 -6.44 5.98
N ALA A 314 -2.93 -5.94 7.20
CA ALA A 314 -1.67 -6.01 7.92
C ALA A 314 -1.23 -7.47 8.13
N ILE A 315 -2.15 -8.38 8.48
CA ILE A 315 -1.85 -9.81 8.66
C ILE A 315 -1.52 -10.51 7.33
N VAL A 316 -2.27 -10.23 6.27
CA VAL A 316 -2.08 -10.85 4.95
C VAL A 316 -0.76 -10.41 4.31
N TYR A 317 -0.35 -9.17 4.54
CA TYR A 317 0.84 -8.58 3.93
C TYR A 317 2.03 -8.47 4.90
N SER A 318 1.89 -8.87 6.18
CA SER A 318 3.03 -9.11 7.08
C SER A 318 3.64 -10.47 6.76
N VAL A 319 4.52 -10.50 5.77
CA VAL A 319 5.45 -11.61 5.52
C VAL A 319 6.86 -11.04 5.49
#